data_AF-A0A241Q1T3-F1
#
_entry.id   AF-A0A241Q1T3-F1
#
_cell.length_a   1.000
_cell.length_b   1.000
_cell.length_c   1.000
_cell.angle_alpha   90.00
_cell.angle_beta   90.00
_cell.angle_gamma   90.00
#
_symmetry.space_group_name_H-M   'P 1'
#
loop_
_entity.id
_entity.type
_entity.pdbx_description
1 polymer ?
#
loop_
_entity_poly.entity_id
_entity_poly.type
_entity_poly.pdbx_seq_one_letter_code
_entity_poly.pdbx_strand_id
1 'polypeptide(L)'
;MECYYHPDVKAVTTCKICGEPICNNCSISMTGGDIWCYSCFKKREEKRVKILRNFRIVAIIGVILWILVLFLNIKEHGTGGIIRGLIIGFFVACLPISYFYNSNMMESPEAAKTSVIIKFIVRLILGPLILIKAIKFYKFLEEGGKTNERIEKELEEANTKDFCERNESWILDIEVRAKELEKKYNVEDMRIFKDRCIFMKEVIEDAKNIKEGENGKIKDEVLKNYEERLEKVIERKKTLEKKYPSSISNYDKLAFQKVKKMNHESDKKKRKKTKQEEEHIEEKKDLYIEIILDIENKVKKLEENYNIEDVEKVKANLDFWTRFIRIWKLKKEHNYGKEDDEVLEIFDERLKKLEEKIKTLESKY
;
A
#
# COMPACT_ATOMS: atom_id res chain seq x y z
N MET A 1 15.52 -5.42 15.87
CA MET A 1 15.10 -4.20 15.14
C MET A 1 13.99 -4.62 14.20
N GLU A 2 12.86 -3.92 14.24
CA GLU A 2 11.72 -4.20 13.35
C GLU A 2 11.85 -3.39 12.07
N CYS A 3 11.23 -3.84 10.99
CA CYS A 3 11.22 -3.12 9.72
C CYS A 3 10.43 -1.81 9.87
N TYR A 4 11.00 -0.71 9.39
CA TYR A 4 10.39 0.62 9.39
C TYR A 4 9.01 0.64 8.70
N TYR A 5 8.86 -0.11 7.60
CA TYR A 5 7.59 -0.21 6.86
C TYR A 5 6.68 -1.32 7.40
N HIS A 6 7.27 -2.33 8.04
CA HIS A 6 6.55 -3.47 8.61
C HIS A 6 6.95 -3.65 10.08
N PRO A 7 6.36 -2.89 11.01
CA PRO A 7 6.72 -2.91 12.43
C PRO A 7 6.65 -4.27 13.13
N ASP A 8 6.01 -5.27 12.51
CA ASP A 8 5.84 -6.62 13.07
C ASP A 8 6.75 -7.66 12.40
N VAL A 9 7.61 -7.21 11.49
CA VAL A 9 8.54 -8.07 10.74
C VAL A 9 9.96 -7.67 11.11
N LYS A 10 10.75 -8.64 11.58
CA LYS A 10 12.16 -8.42 11.88
C LYS A 10 12.88 -7.85 10.68
N ALA A 11 13.58 -6.73 10.88
CA ALA A 11 14.47 -6.20 9.88
C ALA A 11 15.67 -7.14 9.71
N VAL A 12 16.06 -7.36 8.45
CA VAL A 12 17.20 -8.20 8.08
C VAL A 12 18.41 -7.36 7.67
N THR A 13 18.18 -6.08 7.36
CA THR A 13 19.19 -5.14 6.87
C THR A 13 18.75 -3.70 7.12
N THR A 14 19.59 -2.72 6.77
CA THR A 14 19.33 -1.28 6.88
C THR A 14 19.48 -0.60 5.53
N CYS A 15 18.62 0.35 5.21
CA CYS A 15 18.72 1.14 3.99
C CYS A 15 19.99 2.00 4.00
N LYS A 16 20.84 1.90 2.97
CA LYS A 16 22.06 2.70 2.86
C LYS A 16 21.80 4.21 2.80
N ILE A 17 20.64 4.63 2.28
CA ILE A 17 20.33 6.05 2.04
C ILE A 17 19.74 6.75 3.27
N CYS A 18 18.76 6.13 3.93
CA CYS A 18 18.07 6.74 5.08
C CYS A 18 18.42 6.11 6.44
N GLY A 19 19.19 5.02 6.47
CA GLY A 19 19.56 4.32 7.70
C GLY A 19 18.46 3.47 8.33
N GLU A 20 17.22 3.56 7.83
CA GLU A 20 16.08 2.84 8.41
C GLU A 20 16.22 1.32 8.28
N PRO A 21 15.87 0.54 9.34
CA PRO A 21 15.87 -0.92 9.31
C PRO A 21 14.75 -1.44 8.39
N ILE A 22 15.04 -2.41 7.53
CA ILE A 22 14.08 -2.95 6.55
C ILE A 22 14.11 -4.49 6.50
N CYS A 23 12.94 -5.10 6.26
CA CYS A 23 12.83 -6.54 6.03
C CYS A 23 13.20 -6.92 4.59
N ASN A 24 13.30 -8.23 4.33
CA ASN A 24 13.67 -8.76 3.02
C ASN A 24 12.72 -8.30 1.90
N ASN A 25 11.43 -8.14 2.23
CA ASN A 25 10.41 -7.68 1.27
C ASN A 25 10.45 -6.16 1.03
N CYS A 26 11.22 -5.40 1.82
CA CYS A 26 11.40 -3.96 1.65
C CYS A 26 12.78 -3.60 1.10
N SER A 27 13.70 -4.57 1.05
CA SER A 27 15.06 -4.38 0.57
C SER A 27 15.14 -4.57 -0.94
N ILE A 28 15.65 -3.54 -1.62
CA ILE A 28 15.98 -3.57 -3.04
C ILE A 28 17.50 -3.66 -3.15
N SER A 29 17.97 -4.75 -3.76
CA SER A 29 19.39 -4.93 -4.04
C SER A 29 19.77 -4.19 -5.32
N MET A 30 20.68 -3.25 -5.20
CA MET A 30 21.18 -2.46 -6.32
C MET A 30 22.36 -3.17 -6.99
N THR A 31 22.63 -2.85 -8.26
CA THR A 31 23.71 -3.45 -9.07
C THR A 31 25.11 -3.29 -8.46
N GLY A 32 25.30 -2.38 -7.50
CA GLY A 32 26.56 -2.17 -6.76
C GLY A 32 26.65 -2.90 -5.41
N GLY A 33 25.70 -3.80 -5.10
CA GLY A 33 25.62 -4.49 -3.80
C GLY A 33 24.98 -3.67 -2.68
N ASP A 34 24.69 -2.39 -2.93
CA ASP A 34 23.98 -1.53 -1.99
C ASP A 34 22.53 -1.96 -1.82
N ILE A 35 22.03 -1.93 -0.58
CA ILE A 35 20.64 -2.24 -0.27
C ILE A 35 19.88 -0.96 0.08
N TRP A 36 18.80 -0.72 -0.66
CA TRP A 36 17.98 0.49 -0.54
C TRP A 36 16.55 0.11 -0.14
N CYS A 37 15.87 0.98 0.60
CA CYS A 37 14.44 0.84 0.80
C CYS A 37 13.66 1.34 -0.43
N TYR A 38 12.44 0.81 -0.58
CA TYR A 38 11.54 1.18 -1.66
C TYR A 38 11.31 2.70 -1.78
N SER A 39 11.10 3.41 -0.66
CA SER A 39 10.83 4.86 -0.74
C SER A 39 12.06 5.66 -1.18
N CYS A 40 13.27 5.27 -0.78
CA CYS A 40 14.51 5.92 -1.24
C CYS A 40 14.77 5.63 -2.72
N PHE A 41 14.45 4.41 -3.17
CA PHE A 41 14.50 4.05 -4.58
C PHE A 41 13.56 4.95 -5.40
N LYS A 42 12.30 5.12 -4.99
CA LYS A 42 11.35 6.02 -5.68
C LYS A 42 11.73 7.49 -5.67
N LYS A 43 12.22 8.02 -4.54
CA LYS A 43 12.72 9.41 -4.51
C LYS A 43 13.86 9.64 -5.51
N ARG A 44 14.71 8.62 -5.73
CA ARG A 44 15.77 8.66 -6.73
C ARG A 44 15.19 8.65 -8.16
N GLU A 45 14.18 7.83 -8.40
CA GLU A 45 13.45 7.75 -9.67
C GLU A 45 12.84 9.11 -10.05
N GLU A 46 12.07 9.73 -9.16
CA GLU A 46 11.44 11.03 -9.37
C GLU A 46 12.46 12.11 -9.71
N LYS A 47 13.57 12.13 -8.96
CA LYS A 47 14.68 13.07 -9.22
C LYS A 47 15.30 12.82 -10.60
N ARG A 48 15.52 11.56 -10.97
CA ARG A 48 16.06 11.19 -12.30
C ARG A 48 15.11 11.63 -13.41
N VAL A 49 13.81 11.32 -13.33
CA VAL A 49 12.82 11.70 -14.34
C VAL A 49 12.77 13.22 -14.51
N LYS A 50 12.82 13.97 -13.41
CA LYS A 50 12.88 15.44 -13.44
C LYS A 50 14.15 15.93 -14.15
N ILE A 51 15.31 15.34 -13.88
CA ILE A 51 16.58 15.68 -14.54
C ILE A 51 16.50 15.36 -16.05
N LEU A 52 16.00 14.18 -16.43
CA LEU A 52 15.85 13.78 -17.84
C LEU A 52 14.91 14.73 -18.61
N ARG A 53 13.77 15.08 -18.00
CA ARG A 53 12.81 16.03 -18.59
C ARG A 53 13.43 17.41 -18.78
N ASN A 54 14.09 17.92 -17.75
CA ASN A 54 14.75 19.23 -17.82
C ASN A 54 15.89 19.24 -18.84
N PHE A 55 16.66 18.15 -18.95
CA PHE A 55 17.70 18.00 -19.96
C PHE A 55 17.13 18.10 -21.38
N ARG A 56 16.00 17.43 -21.67
CA ARG A 56 15.33 17.51 -22.97
C ARG A 56 14.90 18.95 -23.30
N ILE A 57 14.31 19.65 -22.34
CA ILE A 57 13.92 21.07 -22.50
C ILE A 57 15.15 21.94 -22.80
N VAL A 58 16.23 21.77 -22.03
CA VAL A 58 17.48 22.52 -22.21
C VAL A 58 18.14 22.23 -23.55
N ALA A 59 18.12 20.98 -24.02
CA ALA A 59 18.64 20.61 -25.33
C ALA A 59 17.84 21.28 -26.47
N ILE A 60 16.50 21.33 -26.36
CA ILE A 60 15.63 22.03 -27.31
C ILE A 60 15.96 23.52 -27.36
N ILE A 61 16.15 24.17 -26.19
CA ILE A 61 16.57 25.58 -26.11
C ILE A 61 17.91 25.79 -26.83
N GLY A 62 18.88 24.89 -26.63
CA GLY A 62 20.17 24.93 -27.33
C GLY A 62 20.02 24.89 -28.85
N VAL A 63 19.15 24.01 -29.37
CA VAL A 63 18.87 23.91 -30.82
C VAL A 63 18.19 25.18 -31.34
N ILE A 64 17.24 25.75 -30.61
CA ILE A 64 16.57 27.01 -31.02
C ILE A 64 17.59 28.15 -31.11
N LEU A 65 18.47 28.28 -30.11
CA LEU A 65 19.53 29.28 -30.12
C LEU A 65 20.51 29.08 -31.28
N TRP A 66 20.84 27.83 -31.60
CA TRP A 66 21.67 27.48 -32.76
C TRP A 66 21.07 27.98 -34.08
N ILE A 67 19.79 27.67 -34.32
CA ILE A 67 19.06 28.07 -35.54
C ILE A 67 18.97 29.60 -35.63
N LEU A 68 18.71 30.28 -34.51
CA LEU A 68 18.62 31.73 -34.46
C LEU A 68 19.96 32.39 -34.83
N VAL A 69 21.07 31.91 -34.28
CA VAL A 69 22.42 32.41 -34.63
C VAL A 69 22.75 32.15 -36.10
N LEU A 70 22.39 30.97 -36.63
CA LEU A 70 22.60 30.64 -38.03
C LEU A 70 21.80 31.58 -38.95
N PHE A 71 20.52 31.82 -38.65
CA PHE A 71 19.66 32.73 -39.41
C PHE A 71 20.19 34.16 -39.43
N LEU A 72 20.62 34.68 -38.27
CA LEU A 72 21.20 36.02 -38.16
C LEU A 72 22.48 36.16 -39.00
N ASN A 73 23.36 35.16 -38.96
CA ASN A 73 24.60 35.18 -39.75
C ASN A 73 24.34 35.12 -41.27
N ILE A 74 23.36 34.34 -41.72
CA ILE A 74 22.96 34.30 -43.13
C ILE A 74 22.35 35.63 -43.56
N LYS A 75 21.54 36.26 -42.71
CA LYS A 75 20.92 37.56 -42.99
C LYS A 75 21.96 38.67 -43.14
N GLU A 76 23.01 38.69 -42.32
CA GLU A 76 24.04 39.74 -42.34
C GLU A 76 25.13 39.52 -43.40
N HIS A 77 25.49 38.26 -43.68
CA HIS A 77 26.68 37.94 -44.50
C HIS A 77 26.37 37.08 -45.72
N GLY A 78 25.09 36.84 -46.04
CA GLY A 78 24.66 36.00 -47.15
C GLY A 78 25.16 34.55 -47.02
N THR A 79 25.49 33.92 -48.15
CA THR A 79 25.99 32.54 -48.18
C THR A 79 27.35 32.38 -47.48
N GLY A 80 28.17 33.43 -47.43
CA GLY A 80 29.42 33.46 -46.67
C GLY A 80 29.22 33.39 -45.14
N GLY A 81 28.01 33.73 -44.65
CA GLY A 81 27.63 33.62 -43.24
C GLY A 81 27.34 32.21 -42.76
N ILE A 82 27.15 31.24 -43.66
CA ILE A 82 26.72 29.87 -43.31
C ILE A 82 27.77 29.18 -42.42
N ILE A 83 29.03 29.12 -42.86
CA ILE A 83 30.10 28.42 -42.12
C ILE A 83 30.33 29.08 -40.75
N ARG A 84 30.36 30.41 -40.71
CA ARG A 84 30.51 31.19 -39.48
C ARG A 84 29.34 30.97 -38.51
N GLY A 85 28.11 30.98 -39.03
CA GLY A 85 26.90 30.73 -38.27
C GLY A 85 26.85 29.31 -37.68
N LEU A 86 27.31 28.30 -38.42
CA LEU A 86 27.39 26.92 -37.93
C LEU A 86 28.36 26.78 -36.74
N ILE A 87 29.56 27.37 -36.85
CA ILE A 87 30.58 27.31 -35.80
C ILE A 87 30.13 28.08 -34.55
N ILE A 88 29.77 29.36 -34.70
CA ILE A 88 29.36 30.20 -33.57
C ILE A 88 28.08 29.65 -32.94
N GLY A 89 27.12 29.26 -33.79
CA GLY A 89 25.89 28.63 -33.33
C GLY A 89 26.18 27.42 -32.47
N PHE A 90 27.10 26.54 -32.85
CA PHE A 90 27.40 25.31 -32.10
C PHE A 90 27.89 25.61 -30.68
N PHE A 91 28.78 26.58 -30.52
CA PHE A 91 29.24 27.02 -29.20
C PHE A 91 28.10 27.63 -28.37
N VAL A 92 27.23 28.44 -28.99
CA VAL A 92 26.05 29.00 -28.31
C VAL A 92 25.07 27.90 -27.89
N ALA A 93 24.85 26.89 -28.73
CA ALA A 93 23.98 25.75 -28.45
C ALA A 93 24.46 24.91 -27.26
N CYS A 94 25.77 24.88 -27.01
CA CYS A 94 26.36 24.17 -25.89
C CYS A 94 26.16 24.88 -24.54
N LEU A 95 25.88 26.20 -24.52
CA LEU A 95 25.80 26.98 -23.29
C LEU A 95 24.69 26.51 -22.34
N PRO A 96 23.42 26.31 -22.77
CA PRO A 96 22.36 25.85 -21.89
C PRO A 96 22.67 24.47 -21.29
N ILE A 97 23.22 23.56 -22.11
CA ILE A 97 23.55 22.19 -21.69
C ILE A 97 24.71 22.20 -20.69
N SER A 98 25.74 23.00 -20.94
CA SER A 98 26.89 23.18 -20.04
C SER A 98 26.49 23.79 -18.70
N TYR A 99 25.59 24.77 -18.72
CA TYR A 99 25.01 25.34 -17.51
C TYR A 99 24.21 24.30 -16.71
N PHE A 100 23.33 23.54 -17.39
CA PHE A 100 22.51 22.51 -16.77
C PHE A 100 23.35 21.39 -16.15
N TYR A 101 24.37 20.90 -16.86
CA TYR A 101 25.26 19.85 -16.36
C TYR A 101 25.98 20.31 -15.08
N ASN A 102 26.61 21.48 -15.11
CA ASN A 102 27.38 21.98 -13.96
C ASN A 102 26.51 22.28 -12.73
N SER A 103 25.29 22.80 -12.93
CA SER A 103 24.36 23.12 -11.83
C SER A 103 23.77 21.88 -11.14
N ASN A 104 23.75 20.72 -11.80
CA ASN A 104 23.19 19.49 -11.23
C ASN A 104 24.25 18.49 -10.75
N MET A 105 25.51 18.59 -11.22
CA MET A 105 26.49 17.50 -11.09
C MET A 105 27.86 17.89 -10.54
N MET A 106 28.25 19.16 -10.55
CA MET A 106 29.44 19.58 -9.81
C MET A 106 28.98 20.06 -8.44
N GLU A 107 29.37 19.36 -7.37
CA GLU A 107 29.70 20.09 -6.13
C GLU A 107 30.75 21.11 -6.56
N SER A 108 30.33 22.35 -6.79
CA SER A 108 31.23 23.38 -7.31
C SER A 108 32.45 23.41 -6.41
N PRO A 109 33.65 22.99 -6.88
CA PRO A 109 34.83 23.55 -6.28
C PRO A 109 34.71 25.05 -6.60
N GLU A 110 35.03 25.87 -5.62
CA GLU A 110 35.14 27.31 -5.76
C GLU A 110 33.81 28.09 -5.64
N ALA A 111 33.49 28.32 -4.37
CA ALA A 111 33.17 29.65 -3.86
C ALA A 111 34.28 30.71 -4.17
N ALA A 112 34.83 30.73 -5.39
CA ALA A 112 35.76 31.76 -5.81
C ALA A 112 34.98 32.98 -6.32
N LYS A 113 35.45 34.15 -5.88
CA LYS A 113 35.06 35.50 -6.32
C LYS A 113 35.45 35.75 -7.79
N THR A 114 35.22 34.80 -8.70
CA THR A 114 35.44 34.96 -10.13
C THR A 114 34.26 35.71 -10.74
N SER A 115 34.55 36.72 -11.57
CA SER A 115 33.52 37.51 -12.25
C SER A 115 32.62 36.63 -13.10
N VAL A 116 31.33 37.01 -13.20
CA VAL A 116 30.31 36.30 -13.99
C VAL A 116 30.75 36.11 -15.44
N ILE A 117 31.49 37.08 -15.99
CA ILE A 117 32.01 37.08 -17.36
C ILE A 117 33.08 35.99 -17.57
N ILE A 118 34.03 35.84 -16.63
CA ILE A 118 35.07 34.80 -16.72
C ILE A 118 34.43 33.41 -16.65
N LYS A 119 33.44 33.22 -15.76
CA LYS A 119 32.69 31.95 -15.67
C LYS A 119 31.95 31.65 -16.97
N PHE A 120 31.43 32.66 -17.66
CA PHE A 120 30.76 32.51 -18.95
C PHE A 120 31.73 32.12 -20.07
N ILE A 121 32.87 32.81 -20.19
CA ILE A 121 33.89 32.53 -21.22
C ILE A 121 34.45 31.12 -21.07
N VAL A 122 34.78 30.69 -19.85
CA VAL A 122 35.28 29.33 -19.57
C VAL A 122 34.23 28.28 -19.96
N ARG A 123 32.95 28.52 -19.66
CA ARG A 123 31.85 27.61 -20.04
C ARG A 123 31.57 27.56 -21.54
N LEU A 124 31.81 28.66 -22.26
CA LEU A 124 31.71 28.72 -23.71
C LEU A 124 32.82 27.87 -24.35
N ILE A 125 34.08 28.07 -23.93
CA ILE A 125 35.24 27.35 -24.49
C ILE A 125 35.16 25.85 -24.18
N LEU A 126 34.83 25.49 -22.93
CA LEU A 126 34.68 24.09 -22.51
C LEU A 126 33.34 23.47 -22.93
N GLY A 127 32.43 24.24 -23.52
CA GLY A 127 31.07 23.83 -23.88
C GLY A 127 31.01 22.51 -24.65
N PRO A 128 31.79 22.34 -25.73
CA PRO A 128 31.82 21.08 -26.49
C PRO A 128 32.30 19.86 -25.67
N LEU A 129 33.30 20.03 -24.80
CA LEU A 129 33.78 18.96 -23.92
C LEU A 129 32.74 18.58 -22.86
N ILE A 130 32.07 19.58 -22.30
CA ILE A 130 31.00 19.40 -21.31
C ILE A 130 29.78 18.75 -21.96
N LEU A 131 29.46 19.08 -23.22
CA LEU A 131 28.39 18.43 -23.98
C LEU A 131 28.60 16.92 -24.09
N ILE A 132 29.83 16.46 -24.39
CA ILE A 132 30.15 15.02 -24.45
C ILE A 132 29.88 14.35 -23.08
N LYS A 133 30.32 14.99 -21.98
CA LYS A 133 30.07 14.48 -20.62
C LYS A 133 28.57 14.46 -20.29
N ALA A 134 27.84 15.51 -20.67
CA ALA A 134 26.41 15.63 -20.44
C ALA A 134 25.61 14.57 -21.20
N ILE A 135 25.99 14.26 -22.45
CA ILE A 135 25.38 13.19 -23.24
C ILE A 135 25.64 11.82 -22.60
N LYS A 136 26.88 11.53 -22.19
CA LYS A 136 27.20 10.26 -21.48
C LYS A 136 26.39 10.12 -20.21
N PHE A 137 26.27 11.19 -19.44
CA PHE A 137 25.46 11.20 -18.23
C PHE A 137 23.96 10.99 -18.51
N TYR A 138 23.42 11.64 -19.54
CA TYR A 138 22.03 11.43 -19.96
C TYR A 138 21.77 9.96 -20.31
N LYS A 139 22.65 9.33 -21.11
CA LYS A 139 22.54 7.90 -21.46
C LYS A 139 22.57 7.00 -20.23
N PHE A 140 23.50 7.26 -19.30
CA PHE A 140 23.58 6.54 -18.03
C PHE A 140 22.29 6.65 -17.21
N LEU A 141 21.68 7.84 -17.15
CA LEU A 141 20.39 8.02 -16.47
C LEU A 141 19.25 7.28 -17.18
N GLU A 142 19.22 7.31 -18.50
CA GLU A 142 18.19 6.63 -19.31
C GLU A 142 18.28 5.10 -19.17
N GLU A 143 19.48 4.53 -19.23
CA GLU A 143 19.74 3.10 -18.97
C GLU A 143 19.37 2.70 -17.54
N GLY A 144 19.72 3.55 -16.57
CA GLY A 144 19.31 3.36 -15.18
C GLY A 144 17.78 3.37 -15.02
N GLY A 145 17.06 4.19 -15.81
CA GLY A 145 15.60 4.21 -15.83
C GLY A 145 15.00 2.88 -16.28
N LYS A 146 15.49 2.33 -17.39
CA LYS A 146 15.05 1.02 -17.90
C LYS A 146 15.30 -0.12 -16.90
N THR A 147 16.43 -0.08 -16.20
CA THR A 147 16.78 -1.08 -15.19
C THR A 147 15.84 -1.00 -14.00
N ASN A 148 15.53 0.22 -13.55
CA ASN A 148 14.63 0.44 -12.44
C ASN A 148 13.18 0.06 -12.76
N GLU A 149 12.70 0.38 -13.96
CA GLU A 149 11.38 -0.05 -14.42
C GLU A 149 11.24 -1.58 -14.40
N ARG A 150 12.32 -2.31 -14.74
CA ARG A 150 12.36 -3.77 -14.62
C ARG A 150 12.26 -4.22 -13.16
N ILE A 151 13.02 -3.61 -12.25
CA ILE A 151 12.97 -3.93 -10.82
C ILE A 151 11.56 -3.71 -10.26
N GLU A 152 10.89 -2.62 -10.64
CA GLU A 152 9.52 -2.35 -10.20
C GLU A 152 8.53 -3.41 -10.68
N LYS A 153 8.64 -3.83 -11.94
CA LYS A 153 7.83 -4.92 -12.50
C LYS A 153 8.09 -6.25 -11.80
N GLU A 154 9.35 -6.60 -11.55
CA GLU A 154 9.72 -7.83 -10.82
C GLU A 154 9.17 -7.82 -9.39
N LEU A 155 9.21 -6.68 -8.70
CA LEU A 155 8.62 -6.52 -7.36
C LEU A 155 7.10 -6.65 -7.40
N GLU A 156 6.44 -5.99 -8.34
CA GLU A 156 4.98 -6.08 -8.51
C GLU A 156 4.55 -7.54 -8.83
N GLU A 157 5.30 -8.24 -9.68
CA GLU A 157 5.04 -9.64 -10.00
C GLU A 157 5.21 -10.55 -8.78
N ALA A 158 6.29 -10.37 -8.01
CA ALA A 158 6.51 -11.14 -6.79
C ALA A 158 5.42 -10.89 -5.74
N ASN A 159 5.04 -9.63 -5.52
CA ASN A 159 3.95 -9.26 -4.60
C ASN A 159 2.61 -9.84 -5.05
N THR A 160 2.32 -9.78 -6.36
CA THR A 160 1.09 -10.32 -6.94
C THR A 160 1.02 -11.82 -6.76
N LYS A 161 2.13 -12.53 -6.98
CA LYS A 161 2.21 -13.97 -6.75
C LYS A 161 1.95 -14.33 -5.28
N ASP A 162 2.62 -13.67 -4.35
CA ASP A 162 2.44 -13.87 -2.90
C ASP A 162 1.01 -13.52 -2.44
N PHE A 163 0.37 -12.53 -3.06
CA PHE A 163 -1.04 -12.23 -2.82
C PHE A 163 -1.95 -13.38 -3.28
N CYS A 164 -1.77 -13.89 -4.50
CA CYS A 164 -2.57 -15.01 -5.01
C CYS A 164 -2.36 -16.29 -4.19
N GLU A 165 -1.11 -16.65 -3.88
CA GLU A 165 -0.79 -17.86 -3.10
C GLU A 165 -1.45 -17.85 -1.72
N ARG A 166 -1.53 -16.68 -1.07
CA ARG A 166 -2.18 -16.55 0.24
C ARG A 166 -3.70 -16.52 0.18
N ASN A 167 -4.30 -15.96 -0.87
CA ASN A 167 -5.73 -15.61 -0.87
C ASN A 167 -6.60 -16.46 -1.79
N GLU A 168 -6.03 -17.19 -2.76
CA GLU A 168 -6.79 -17.97 -3.73
C GLU A 168 -7.66 -19.05 -3.07
N SER A 169 -7.10 -19.75 -2.08
CA SER A 169 -7.84 -20.77 -1.31
C SER A 169 -9.03 -20.19 -0.54
N TRP A 170 -8.90 -18.97 -0.03
CA TRP A 170 -9.95 -18.29 0.72
C TRP A 170 -11.10 -17.86 -0.17
N ILE A 171 -10.83 -17.25 -1.33
CA ILE A 171 -11.90 -16.84 -2.26
C ILE A 171 -12.62 -18.06 -2.85
N LEU A 172 -11.91 -19.16 -3.12
CA LEU A 172 -12.51 -20.42 -3.58
C LEU A 172 -13.43 -21.03 -2.51
N ASP A 173 -12.99 -21.06 -1.25
CA ASP A 173 -13.82 -21.55 -0.15
C ASP A 173 -15.09 -20.70 0.02
N ILE A 174 -14.98 -19.38 -0.08
CA ILE A 174 -16.12 -18.46 -0.05
C ILE A 174 -17.13 -18.79 -1.16
N GLU A 175 -16.65 -19.01 -2.39
CA GLU A 175 -17.49 -19.39 -3.55
C GLU A 175 -18.18 -20.76 -3.36
N VAL A 176 -17.48 -21.73 -2.77
CA VAL A 176 -18.04 -23.06 -2.49
C VAL A 176 -19.12 -22.97 -1.41
N ARG A 177 -18.84 -22.29 -0.29
CA ARG A 177 -19.79 -22.12 0.81
C ARG A 177 -21.07 -21.42 0.37
N ALA A 178 -20.96 -20.41 -0.50
CA ALA A 178 -22.14 -19.75 -1.06
C ALA A 178 -23.08 -20.75 -1.74
N LYS A 179 -22.53 -21.66 -2.56
CA LYS A 179 -23.31 -22.70 -3.27
C LYS A 179 -23.86 -23.76 -2.32
N GLU A 180 -23.12 -24.11 -1.27
CA GLU A 180 -23.59 -25.07 -0.26
C GLU A 180 -24.76 -24.50 0.54
N LEU A 181 -24.67 -23.24 0.97
CA LEU A 181 -25.73 -22.53 1.69
C LEU A 181 -26.99 -22.33 0.85
N GLU A 182 -26.85 -22.10 -0.46
CA GLU A 182 -27.99 -22.07 -1.41
C GLU A 182 -28.75 -23.41 -1.44
N LYS A 183 -28.04 -24.53 -1.32
CA LYS A 183 -28.63 -25.89 -1.34
C LYS A 183 -29.22 -26.27 0.01
N LYS A 184 -28.46 -26.06 1.09
CA LYS A 184 -28.82 -26.44 2.45
C LYS A 184 -28.37 -25.35 3.40
N TYR A 185 -29.33 -24.52 3.81
CA TYR A 185 -29.06 -23.46 4.76
C TYR A 185 -28.65 -24.04 6.12
N ASN A 186 -27.56 -23.51 6.66
CA ASN A 186 -27.09 -23.74 8.01
C ASN A 186 -26.66 -22.39 8.59
N VAL A 187 -27.15 -22.06 9.79
CA VAL A 187 -26.91 -20.75 10.41
C VAL A 187 -25.44 -20.54 10.80
N GLU A 188 -24.74 -21.59 11.24
CA GLU A 188 -23.32 -21.49 11.61
C GLU A 188 -22.45 -21.32 10.36
N ASP A 189 -22.72 -22.10 9.31
CA ASP A 189 -22.03 -21.96 8.02
C ASP A 189 -22.29 -20.57 7.41
N MET A 190 -23.50 -20.01 7.58
CA MET A 190 -23.82 -18.66 7.14
C MET A 190 -22.99 -17.61 7.88
N ARG A 191 -22.79 -17.74 9.20
CA ARG A 191 -21.95 -16.81 9.98
C ARG A 191 -20.49 -16.87 9.54
N ILE A 192 -19.95 -18.07 9.36
CA ILE A 192 -18.58 -18.27 8.84
C ILE A 192 -18.46 -17.66 7.43
N PHE A 193 -19.45 -17.87 6.57
CA PHE A 193 -19.48 -17.31 5.23
C PHE A 193 -19.49 -15.78 5.24
N LYS A 194 -20.31 -15.14 6.10
CA LYS A 194 -20.32 -13.68 6.28
C LYS A 194 -18.96 -13.15 6.74
N ASP A 195 -18.36 -13.77 7.75
CA ASP A 195 -17.04 -13.37 8.26
C ASP A 195 -15.95 -13.45 7.17
N ARG A 196 -15.92 -14.56 6.41
CA ARG A 196 -14.97 -14.71 5.30
C ARG A 196 -15.17 -13.68 4.19
N CYS A 197 -16.42 -13.32 3.86
CA CYS A 197 -16.70 -12.24 2.91
C CYS A 197 -16.17 -10.89 3.41
N ILE A 198 -16.39 -10.58 4.70
CA ILE A 198 -15.89 -9.36 5.34
C ILE A 198 -14.35 -9.32 5.28
N PHE A 199 -13.70 -10.41 5.69
CA PHE A 199 -12.24 -10.52 5.68
C PHE A 199 -11.66 -10.37 4.27
N MET A 200 -12.23 -11.04 3.27
CA MET A 200 -11.76 -10.95 1.88
C MET A 200 -11.91 -9.53 1.32
N LYS A 201 -13.02 -8.85 1.63
CA LYS A 201 -13.21 -7.44 1.25
C LYS A 201 -12.12 -6.55 1.86
N GLU A 202 -11.81 -6.76 3.14
CA GLU A 202 -10.75 -6.04 3.83
C GLU A 202 -9.37 -6.26 3.19
N VAL A 203 -9.04 -7.50 2.81
CA VAL A 203 -7.78 -7.83 2.14
C VAL A 203 -7.67 -7.13 0.78
N ILE A 204 -8.74 -7.13 -0.02
CA ILE A 204 -8.78 -6.48 -1.33
C ILE A 204 -8.64 -4.96 -1.17
N GLU A 205 -9.38 -4.33 -0.26
CA GLU A 205 -9.32 -2.89 -0.03
C GLU A 205 -7.98 -2.44 0.55
N ASP A 206 -7.39 -3.20 1.49
CA ASP A 206 -6.04 -2.94 2.00
C ASP A 206 -5.01 -2.96 0.85
N ALA A 207 -5.11 -3.93 -0.06
CA ALA A 207 -4.21 -4.04 -1.20
C ALA A 207 -4.43 -2.95 -2.27
N LYS A 208 -5.67 -2.49 -2.50
CA LYS A 208 -5.99 -1.35 -3.38
C LYS A 208 -5.42 -0.04 -2.85
N ASN A 209 -5.36 0.12 -1.53
CA ASN A 209 -4.84 1.34 -0.89
C ASN A 209 -3.31 1.49 -1.04
N ILE A 210 -2.60 0.43 -1.42
CA ILE A 210 -1.18 0.49 -1.76
C ILE A 210 -1.03 1.20 -3.10
N LYS A 211 -0.39 2.38 -3.07
CA LYS A 211 -0.31 3.25 -4.24
C LYS A 211 0.72 2.75 -5.25
N GLU A 212 0.57 3.23 -6.49
CA GLU A 212 1.60 3.07 -7.50
C GLU A 212 2.89 3.70 -7.00
N GLY A 213 3.92 2.87 -6.93
CA GLY A 213 5.16 3.28 -6.30
C GLY A 213 5.18 3.24 -4.77
N GLU A 214 4.43 2.32 -4.17
CA GLU A 214 4.64 1.85 -2.81
C GLU A 214 5.04 0.38 -2.80
N ASN A 215 5.74 -0.03 -1.74
CA ASN A 215 6.09 -1.44 -1.57
C ASN A 215 4.84 -2.28 -1.35
N GLY A 216 4.78 -3.47 -1.93
CA GLY A 216 3.61 -4.35 -1.84
C GLY A 216 2.54 -4.08 -2.90
N LYS A 217 2.78 -3.16 -3.86
CA LYS A 217 1.86 -2.96 -4.99
C LYS A 217 1.72 -4.27 -5.76
N ILE A 218 0.47 -4.58 -6.10
CA ILE A 218 0.07 -5.74 -6.89
C ILE A 218 -0.66 -5.28 -8.16
N LYS A 219 -0.68 -6.17 -9.16
CA LYS A 219 -1.30 -5.91 -10.47
C LYS A 219 -2.79 -5.59 -10.32
N ASP A 220 -3.21 -4.48 -10.90
CA ASP A 220 -4.60 -4.01 -10.86
C ASP A 220 -5.58 -5.01 -11.50
N GLU A 221 -5.15 -5.72 -12.55
CA GLU A 221 -5.95 -6.77 -13.20
C GLU A 221 -6.29 -7.94 -12.25
N VAL A 222 -5.37 -8.28 -11.34
CA VAL A 222 -5.57 -9.34 -10.35
C VAL A 222 -6.53 -8.88 -9.26
N LEU A 223 -6.33 -7.66 -8.75
CA LEU A 223 -7.26 -7.04 -7.79
C LEU A 223 -8.69 -6.98 -8.33
N LYS A 224 -8.84 -6.56 -9.58
CA LYS A 224 -10.13 -6.49 -10.27
C LYS A 224 -10.77 -7.89 -10.39
N ASN A 225 -10.00 -8.92 -10.70
CA ASN A 225 -10.50 -10.29 -10.75
C ASN A 225 -11.06 -10.75 -9.39
N TYR A 226 -10.33 -10.49 -8.30
CA TYR A 226 -10.77 -10.85 -6.96
C TYR A 226 -12.02 -10.07 -6.52
N GLU A 227 -12.08 -8.78 -6.86
CA GLU A 227 -13.25 -7.93 -6.62
C GLU A 227 -14.49 -8.46 -7.36
N GLU A 228 -14.40 -8.74 -8.65
CA GLU A 228 -15.51 -9.28 -9.44
C GLU A 228 -16.01 -10.64 -8.92
N ARG A 229 -15.10 -11.48 -8.43
CA ARG A 229 -15.46 -12.75 -7.79
C ARG A 229 -16.19 -12.52 -6.47
N LEU A 230 -15.68 -11.63 -5.63
CA LEU A 230 -16.29 -11.32 -4.35
C LEU A 230 -17.67 -10.65 -4.52
N GLU A 231 -17.84 -9.75 -5.49
CA GLU A 231 -19.12 -9.11 -5.81
C GLU A 231 -20.22 -10.14 -6.12
N LYS A 232 -19.92 -11.11 -6.99
CA LYS A 232 -20.85 -12.21 -7.31
C LYS A 232 -21.26 -13.00 -6.07
N VAL A 233 -20.34 -13.18 -5.12
CA VAL A 233 -20.64 -13.89 -3.87
C VAL A 233 -21.42 -13.01 -2.90
N ILE A 234 -21.14 -11.71 -2.83
CA ILE A 234 -21.90 -10.75 -2.02
C ILE A 234 -23.36 -10.66 -2.49
N GLU A 235 -23.63 -10.73 -3.79
CA GLU A 235 -25.01 -10.78 -4.31
C GLU A 235 -25.77 -12.02 -3.82
N ARG A 236 -25.12 -13.18 -3.83
CA ARG A 236 -25.67 -14.43 -3.26
C ARG A 236 -25.91 -14.30 -1.76
N LYS A 237 -24.95 -13.72 -1.03
CA LYS A 237 -25.08 -13.41 0.42
C LYS A 237 -26.33 -12.58 0.69
N LYS A 238 -26.53 -11.48 -0.03
CA LYS A 238 -27.71 -10.62 0.12
C LYS A 238 -29.01 -11.39 -0.12
N THR A 239 -29.04 -12.28 -1.10
CA THR A 239 -30.20 -13.14 -1.39
C THR A 239 -30.48 -14.11 -0.25
N LEU A 240 -29.45 -14.75 0.30
CA LEU A 240 -29.57 -15.63 1.46
C LEU A 240 -30.04 -14.88 2.70
N GLU A 241 -29.50 -13.69 2.98
CA GLU A 241 -29.89 -12.86 4.12
C GLU A 241 -31.34 -12.36 4.02
N LYS A 242 -31.82 -12.09 2.80
CA LYS A 242 -33.24 -11.75 2.60
C LYS A 242 -34.16 -12.94 2.89
N LYS A 243 -33.72 -14.17 2.57
CA LYS A 243 -34.47 -15.40 2.81
C LYS A 243 -34.42 -15.85 4.27
N TYR A 244 -33.28 -15.62 4.92
CA TYR A 244 -32.99 -16.00 6.30
C TYR A 244 -32.42 -14.78 7.05
N PRO A 245 -33.28 -13.84 7.49
CA PRO A 245 -32.84 -12.63 8.15
C PRO A 245 -32.15 -12.93 9.48
N SER A 246 -31.21 -12.07 9.86
CA SER A 246 -30.58 -12.13 11.18
C SER A 246 -31.62 -11.96 12.28
N SER A 247 -31.43 -12.66 13.39
CA SER A 247 -32.31 -12.60 14.56
C SER A 247 -31.98 -11.45 15.52
N ILE A 248 -30.95 -10.64 15.25
CA ILE A 248 -30.50 -9.56 16.14
C ILE A 248 -31.47 -8.38 16.07
N SER A 249 -31.96 -7.93 17.21
CA SER A 249 -32.74 -6.71 17.35
C SER A 249 -31.88 -5.48 17.65
N ASN A 250 -32.42 -4.28 17.46
CA ASN A 250 -31.76 -3.05 17.90
C ASN A 250 -31.51 -3.00 19.42
N TYR A 251 -32.34 -3.69 20.22
CA TYR A 251 -32.15 -3.77 21.68
C TYR A 251 -30.92 -4.60 22.04
N ASP A 252 -30.67 -5.70 21.33
CA ASP A 252 -29.51 -6.55 21.55
C ASP A 252 -28.21 -5.76 21.36
N LYS A 253 -28.19 -4.85 20.38
CA LYS A 253 -27.03 -3.98 20.10
C LYS A 253 -26.71 -3.02 21.25
N LEU A 254 -27.70 -2.58 22.03
CA LEU A 254 -27.50 -1.64 23.14
C LEU A 254 -26.58 -2.22 24.21
N ALA A 255 -26.63 -3.54 24.44
CA ALA A 255 -25.80 -4.22 25.44
C ALA A 255 -24.31 -4.27 25.07
N PHE A 256 -23.97 -3.94 23.83
CA PHE A 256 -22.61 -3.86 23.30
C PHE A 256 -22.18 -2.43 23.00
N GLN A 257 -23.07 -1.45 23.21
CA GLN A 257 -22.71 -0.04 23.17
C GLN A 257 -22.09 0.36 24.50
N LYS A 258 -20.88 0.91 24.47
CA LYS A 258 -20.32 1.59 25.64
C LYS A 258 -21.13 2.87 25.89
N VAL A 259 -21.56 3.07 27.13
CA VAL A 259 -21.92 4.43 27.59
C VAL A 259 -20.65 5.26 27.49
N LYS A 260 -20.62 6.28 26.63
CA LYS A 260 -19.49 7.22 26.55
C LYS A 260 -19.21 7.72 27.97
N LYS A 261 -18.11 7.30 28.58
CA LYS A 261 -17.62 7.96 29.79
C LYS A 261 -17.31 9.41 29.40
N MET A 262 -17.78 10.37 30.18
CA MET A 262 -17.43 11.77 29.98
C MET A 262 -15.91 11.93 30.13
N ASN A 263 -15.28 12.17 28.98
CA ASN A 263 -13.95 12.72 28.71
C ASN A 263 -12.69 12.07 29.31
N HIS A 264 -11.77 11.67 28.43
CA HIS A 264 -10.48 12.36 28.26
C HIS A 264 -9.86 11.98 26.91
N GLU A 265 -9.27 12.96 26.23
CA GLU A 265 -8.54 12.85 24.98
C GLU A 265 -7.57 11.65 24.99
N SER A 266 -7.84 10.64 24.17
CA SER A 266 -6.75 9.89 23.55
C SER A 266 -6.59 10.42 22.14
N ASP A 267 -5.71 11.41 21.99
CA ASP A 267 -5.28 12.01 20.73
C ASP A 267 -4.45 11.01 19.88
N LYS A 268 -5.00 9.83 19.60
CA LYS A 268 -4.60 9.10 18.39
C LYS A 268 -5.33 9.79 17.25
N LYS A 269 -4.58 10.38 16.32
CA LYS A 269 -5.12 10.87 15.04
C LYS A 269 -5.79 9.70 14.31
N LYS A 270 -7.08 9.46 14.59
CA LYS A 270 -7.89 8.46 13.90
C LYS A 270 -8.01 8.86 12.43
N ARG A 271 -7.81 7.91 11.52
CA ARG A 271 -7.98 8.18 10.08
C ARG A 271 -9.46 8.50 9.81
N LYS A 272 -9.72 9.48 8.95
CA LYS A 272 -11.09 9.71 8.45
C LYS A 272 -11.50 8.52 7.57
N LYS A 273 -12.54 7.81 7.98
CA LYS A 273 -13.10 6.66 7.26
C LYS A 273 -14.11 7.13 6.20
N THR A 274 -14.30 6.33 5.15
CA THR A 274 -15.35 6.59 4.16
C THR A 274 -16.68 6.04 4.67
N LYS A 275 -17.81 6.55 4.15
CA LYS A 275 -19.12 6.03 4.51
C LYS A 275 -19.26 4.52 4.25
N GLN A 276 -18.72 4.03 3.13
CA GLN A 276 -18.73 2.61 2.80
C GLN A 276 -17.89 1.77 3.78
N GLU A 277 -16.80 2.33 4.29
CA GLU A 277 -15.98 1.68 5.31
C GLU A 277 -16.70 1.65 6.67
N GLU A 278 -17.39 2.72 7.05
CA GLU A 278 -18.21 2.76 8.26
C GLU A 278 -19.35 1.73 8.23
N GLU A 279 -20.06 1.63 7.09
CA GLU A 279 -21.09 0.61 6.88
C GLU A 279 -20.50 -0.81 6.97
N HIS A 280 -19.31 -1.03 6.42
CA HIS A 280 -18.59 -2.31 6.50
C HIS A 280 -18.21 -2.67 7.94
N ILE A 281 -17.74 -1.69 8.73
CA ILE A 281 -17.40 -1.89 10.14
C ILE A 281 -18.65 -2.24 10.96
N GLU A 282 -19.77 -1.56 10.73
CA GLU A 282 -21.01 -1.87 11.45
C GLU A 282 -21.57 -3.25 11.06
N GLU A 283 -21.52 -3.65 9.78
CA GLU A 283 -21.89 -5.01 9.35
C GLU A 283 -21.09 -6.08 10.09
N LYS A 284 -19.78 -5.85 10.18
CA LYS A 284 -18.84 -6.73 10.87
C LYS A 284 -19.11 -6.81 12.36
N LYS A 285 -19.40 -5.68 13.01
CA LYS A 285 -19.76 -5.61 14.41
C LYS A 285 -21.08 -6.33 14.70
N ASP A 286 -22.09 -6.13 13.87
CA ASP A 286 -23.39 -6.80 13.98
C ASP A 286 -23.24 -8.33 13.94
N LEU A 287 -22.42 -8.86 13.02
CA LEU A 287 -22.14 -10.28 12.95
C LEU A 287 -21.61 -10.85 14.28
N TYR A 288 -20.67 -10.15 14.92
CA TYR A 288 -20.04 -10.64 16.15
C TYR A 288 -20.94 -10.50 17.37
N ILE A 289 -21.80 -9.49 17.39
CA ILE A 289 -22.89 -9.41 18.36
C ILE A 289 -23.80 -10.65 18.25
N GLU A 290 -24.16 -11.06 17.02
CA GLU A 290 -24.98 -12.26 16.78
C GLU A 290 -24.36 -13.50 17.40
N ILE A 291 -23.07 -13.69 17.12
CA ILE A 291 -22.29 -14.85 17.52
C ILE A 291 -22.19 -14.92 19.04
N ILE A 292 -21.84 -13.80 19.69
CA ILE A 292 -21.69 -13.76 21.15
C ILE A 292 -23.03 -14.08 21.83
N LEU A 293 -24.14 -13.51 21.35
CA LEU A 293 -25.48 -13.77 21.92
C LEU A 293 -25.91 -15.22 21.72
N ASP A 294 -25.57 -15.82 20.58
CA ASP A 294 -25.84 -17.23 20.32
C ASP A 294 -25.07 -18.16 21.26
N ILE A 295 -23.79 -17.86 21.50
CA ILE A 295 -22.96 -18.59 22.46
C ILE A 295 -23.50 -18.39 23.89
N GLU A 296 -23.86 -17.17 24.28
CA GLU A 296 -24.51 -16.87 25.57
C GLU A 296 -25.76 -17.72 25.79
N ASN A 297 -26.63 -17.80 24.79
CA ASN A 297 -27.85 -18.61 24.85
C ASN A 297 -27.56 -20.11 24.95
N LYS A 298 -26.55 -20.62 24.22
CA LYS A 298 -26.12 -22.03 24.31
C LYS A 298 -25.55 -22.35 25.69
N VAL A 299 -24.71 -21.48 26.24
CA VAL A 299 -24.17 -21.64 27.62
C VAL A 299 -25.29 -21.63 28.64
N LYS A 300 -26.28 -20.74 28.54
CA LYS A 300 -27.44 -20.72 29.44
C LYS A 300 -28.22 -22.05 29.43
N LYS A 301 -28.42 -22.64 28.25
CA LYS A 301 -29.07 -23.97 28.14
C LYS A 301 -28.25 -25.06 28.82
N LEU A 302 -26.92 -24.99 28.75
CA LEU A 302 -26.02 -25.93 29.43
C LEU A 302 -26.01 -25.75 30.95
N GLU A 303 -26.22 -24.52 31.45
CA GLU A 303 -26.42 -24.26 32.88
C GLU A 303 -27.69 -24.96 33.42
N GLU A 304 -28.73 -25.10 32.59
CA GLU A 304 -30.00 -25.75 32.92
C GLU A 304 -29.98 -27.26 32.70
N ASN A 305 -29.36 -27.73 31.61
CA ASN A 305 -29.28 -29.13 31.23
C ASN A 305 -27.89 -29.47 30.66
N TYR A 306 -27.00 -29.94 31.54
CA TYR A 306 -25.62 -30.23 31.19
C TYR A 306 -25.51 -31.42 30.21
N ASN A 307 -24.75 -31.21 29.13
CA ASN A 307 -24.40 -32.25 28.18
C ASN A 307 -22.95 -32.04 27.69
N ILE A 308 -22.10 -33.06 27.87
CA ILE A 308 -20.66 -32.99 27.55
C ILE A 308 -20.40 -32.71 26.06
N GLU A 309 -21.17 -33.30 25.15
CA GLU A 309 -21.01 -33.14 23.70
C GLU A 309 -21.36 -31.70 23.27
N ASP A 310 -22.39 -31.11 23.87
CA ASP A 310 -22.77 -29.73 23.62
C ASP A 310 -21.78 -28.74 24.24
N VAL A 311 -21.20 -29.05 25.41
CA VAL A 311 -20.08 -28.27 25.99
C VAL A 311 -18.90 -28.24 25.02
N GLU A 312 -18.48 -29.38 24.49
CA GLU A 312 -17.37 -29.45 23.53
C GLU A 312 -17.63 -28.62 22.27
N LYS A 313 -18.86 -28.68 21.72
CA LYS A 313 -19.27 -27.86 20.58
C LYS A 313 -19.23 -26.36 20.88
N VAL A 314 -19.72 -25.95 22.06
CA VAL A 314 -19.69 -24.54 22.47
C VAL A 314 -18.25 -24.05 22.68
N LYS A 315 -17.37 -24.88 23.27
CA LYS A 315 -15.94 -24.55 23.43
C LYS A 315 -15.25 -24.38 22.09
N ALA A 316 -15.44 -25.30 21.15
CA ALA A 316 -14.86 -25.20 19.82
C ALA A 316 -15.31 -23.92 19.10
N ASN A 317 -16.59 -23.55 19.24
CA ASN A 317 -17.12 -22.33 18.64
C ASN A 317 -16.55 -21.07 19.33
N LEU A 318 -16.48 -21.06 20.66
CA LEU A 318 -15.90 -19.96 21.44
C LEU A 318 -14.42 -19.73 21.09
N ASP A 319 -13.62 -20.79 21.02
CA ASP A 319 -12.20 -20.72 20.65
C ASP A 319 -12.01 -20.18 19.25
N PHE A 320 -12.83 -20.63 18.30
CA PHE A 320 -12.82 -20.16 16.92
C PHE A 320 -13.01 -18.64 16.86
N TRP A 321 -14.10 -18.09 17.40
CA TRP A 321 -14.40 -16.66 17.32
C TRP A 321 -13.46 -15.79 18.17
N THR A 322 -12.99 -16.31 19.30
CA THR A 322 -11.97 -15.63 20.12
C THR A 322 -10.69 -15.39 19.33
N ARG A 323 -10.28 -16.35 18.49
CA ARG A 323 -9.12 -16.19 17.60
C ARG A 323 -9.32 -15.03 16.61
N PHE A 324 -10.51 -14.88 16.03
CA PHE A 324 -10.77 -13.78 15.08
C PHE A 324 -10.76 -12.41 15.75
N ILE A 325 -11.38 -12.26 16.94
CA ILE A 325 -11.29 -11.00 17.69
C ILE A 325 -9.84 -10.62 17.98
N ARG A 326 -8.98 -11.59 18.31
CA ARG A 326 -7.54 -11.33 18.48
C ARG A 326 -6.88 -10.86 17.19
N ILE A 327 -7.19 -11.47 16.04
CA ILE A 327 -6.69 -11.03 14.72
C ILE A 327 -7.12 -9.58 14.44
N TRP A 328 -8.35 -9.20 14.79
CA TRP A 328 -8.83 -7.84 14.57
C TRP A 328 -8.13 -6.81 15.44
N LYS A 329 -7.78 -7.16 16.68
CA LYS A 329 -6.96 -6.30 17.56
C LYS A 329 -5.58 -6.02 16.96
N LEU A 330 -5.02 -6.96 16.20
CA LEU A 330 -3.73 -6.79 15.51
C LEU A 330 -3.82 -5.89 14.27
N LYS A 331 -5.03 -5.55 13.79
CA LYS A 331 -5.21 -4.69 12.62
C LYS A 331 -4.77 -3.25 12.91
N LYS A 332 -4.07 -2.65 11.95
CA LYS A 332 -3.48 -1.30 12.10
C LYS A 332 -4.46 -0.20 11.73
N GLU A 333 -4.22 1.00 12.27
CA GLU A 333 -5.09 2.18 12.10
C GLU A 333 -5.26 2.62 10.63
N HIS A 334 -4.27 2.37 9.78
CA HIS A 334 -4.33 2.74 8.37
C HIS A 334 -5.05 1.70 7.50
N ASN A 335 -5.32 0.50 8.01
CA ASN A 335 -6.02 -0.53 7.26
C ASN A 335 -7.52 -0.26 7.18
N TYR A 336 -8.13 -0.71 6.10
CA TYR A 336 -9.57 -0.67 5.85
C TYR A 336 -10.33 -1.56 6.82
N GLY A 337 -11.39 -1.05 7.45
CA GLY A 337 -12.22 -1.85 8.35
C GLY A 337 -11.59 -2.08 9.73
N LYS A 338 -10.63 -1.23 10.12
CA LYS A 338 -10.14 -1.18 11.51
C LYS A 338 -11.29 -0.76 12.43
N GLU A 339 -11.66 -1.65 13.34
CA GLU A 339 -12.63 -1.41 14.41
C GLU A 339 -12.00 -0.62 15.56
N ASP A 340 -12.81 0.10 16.32
CA ASP A 340 -12.39 0.78 17.55
C ASP A 340 -11.89 -0.24 18.59
N ASP A 341 -10.69 0.00 19.12
CA ASP A 341 -10.08 -0.85 20.14
C ASP A 341 -11.02 -1.03 21.35
N GLU A 342 -11.81 -0.01 21.69
CA GLU A 342 -12.77 -0.07 22.79
C GLU A 342 -13.93 -1.05 22.54
N VAL A 343 -14.36 -1.21 21.29
CA VAL A 343 -15.42 -2.17 20.92
C VAL A 343 -14.85 -3.59 20.97
N LEU A 344 -13.61 -3.78 20.48
CA LEU A 344 -12.92 -5.06 20.53
C LEU A 344 -12.63 -5.52 21.96
N GLU A 345 -12.41 -4.58 22.90
CA GLU A 345 -12.31 -4.88 24.33
C GLU A 345 -13.61 -5.44 24.90
N ILE A 346 -14.77 -4.86 24.56
CA ILE A 346 -16.09 -5.36 25.02
C ILE A 346 -16.32 -6.79 24.54
N PHE A 347 -16.03 -7.09 23.28
CA PHE A 347 -16.17 -8.44 22.73
C PHE A 347 -15.23 -9.43 23.44
N ASP A 348 -13.96 -9.07 23.62
CA ASP A 348 -12.98 -9.93 24.30
C ASP A 348 -13.33 -10.19 25.77
N GLU A 349 -13.83 -9.19 26.51
CA GLU A 349 -14.30 -9.38 27.88
C GLU A 349 -15.50 -10.32 27.98
N ARG A 350 -16.46 -10.20 27.06
CA ARG A 350 -17.63 -11.10 27.03
C ARG A 350 -17.24 -12.54 26.71
N LEU A 351 -16.36 -12.73 25.72
CA LEU A 351 -15.85 -14.05 25.35
C LEU A 351 -15.08 -14.70 26.52
N LYS A 352 -14.25 -13.93 27.24
CA LYS A 352 -13.56 -14.42 28.45
C LYS A 352 -14.53 -14.85 29.55
N LYS A 353 -15.58 -14.07 29.81
CA LYS A 353 -16.62 -14.44 30.80
C LYS A 353 -17.35 -15.73 30.41
N LEU A 354 -17.59 -15.95 29.11
CA LEU A 354 -18.17 -17.20 28.61
C LEU A 354 -17.21 -18.38 28.82
N GLU A 355 -15.92 -18.18 28.56
CA GLU A 355 -14.89 -19.19 28.80
C GLU A 355 -14.84 -19.62 30.28
N GLU A 356 -14.87 -18.64 31.20
CA GLU A 356 -14.91 -18.86 32.65
C GLU A 356 -16.18 -19.61 33.09
N LYS A 357 -17.34 -19.24 32.54
CA LYS A 357 -18.61 -19.94 32.81
C LYS A 357 -18.55 -21.40 32.39
N ILE A 358 -18.02 -21.68 31.19
CA ILE A 358 -17.91 -23.06 30.71
C ILE A 358 -16.96 -23.88 31.59
N LYS A 359 -15.79 -23.32 31.97
CA LYS A 359 -14.87 -23.98 32.92
C LYS A 359 -15.53 -24.27 34.28
N THR A 360 -16.40 -23.36 34.73
CA THR A 360 -17.15 -23.56 35.97
C THR A 360 -18.19 -24.67 35.83
N LEU A 361 -18.87 -24.76 34.68
CA LEU A 361 -19.79 -25.87 34.40
C LEU A 361 -19.07 -27.22 34.34
N GLU A 362 -17.91 -27.28 33.69
CA GLU A 362 -17.07 -28.49 33.61
C GLU A 362 -16.48 -28.92 34.95
N SER A 363 -16.30 -28.01 35.92
CA SER A 363 -15.81 -28.40 37.25
C SER A 363 -16.93 -28.82 38.20
N LYS A 364 -18.18 -28.48 37.88
CA LYS A 364 -19.37 -28.80 38.70
C LYS A 364 -19.94 -30.19 38.39
N TYR A 365 -19.79 -30.68 37.17
CA TYR A 365 -20.26 -31.98 36.67
C TYR A 365 -19.06 -32.85 36.31
#